data_AF-A0A372R402-F1
#
_entry.id   AF-A0A372R402-F1
#
_cell.length_a   1.000
_cell.length_b   1.000
_cell.length_c   1.000
_cell.angle_alpha   90.00
_cell.angle_beta   90.00
_cell.angle_gamma   90.00
#
_symmetry.space_group_name_H-M   'P 1'
#
loop_
_entity.id
_entity.type
_entity.pdbx_description
1 polymer ?
#
loop_
_entity_poly.entity_id
_entity_poly.type
_entity_poly.pdbx_seq_one_letter_code
_entity_poly.pdbx_strand_id
1 'polypeptide(L)'
;MNRRNKYFNQYLFFLKKKNKIEGRREEEKKKYIKLQTFPECLHIIFNHLKNDRSTLFKCIQVNKLWCHIAMPYLWYNPFEYFNPKGDLLIKTLLNCLPQNEKQILDDIRLFEYSFKNITPLYHYPKFIICFNSENFINYVKQLFNSNITLILHLIGNMIFHRFDRLKILELHFNDQYNNQNDYKLIEDINSSIKFQQSLTKLTRFEIQIYINEHTNFIINLFDKISKSCNSIHHLSFIIYKGKYNFYQSLDNSISSLIKSQFELKSLVMNEYCLSYENTSIYDAISSTHSNSLKYLGFCVINDYSLLMKIILTCKNLETLEITQQGNNEKLFNIDDEIITNQEISIKYFHYHDIIGNENFIKIILKMSSKNLKSFSSKYITEKIIDTMELYCPNITCLNILMNSNHILNLIHLISGLEFLKYFTLELENGWPKYRDERLQLFANILPKSLTYLVLNFYITPHQLNFFLKECAKIQLHTLKLMYFNHNDLDHLKVIVDYSNHLKQVKFMERRLYESETNIDETVD
;
A
#
# COMPACT_ATOMS: atom_id res chain seq x y z
N MET A 1 25.10 -11.47 -49.68
CA MET A 1 25.39 -10.01 -49.59
C MET A 1 24.20 -9.09 -49.95
N ASN A 2 22.93 -9.54 -49.95
CA ASN A 2 21.78 -8.71 -50.40
C ASN A 2 20.61 -8.54 -49.40
N ARG A 3 20.76 -8.87 -48.11
CA ARG A 3 19.72 -8.61 -47.07
C ARG A 3 20.05 -7.46 -46.10
N ARG A 4 21.34 -7.22 -45.77
CA ARG A 4 21.76 -6.09 -44.91
C ARG A 4 21.50 -4.71 -45.52
N ASN A 5 21.62 -4.56 -46.84
CA ASN A 5 21.39 -3.28 -47.53
C ASN A 5 19.92 -2.83 -47.56
N LYS A 6 18.94 -3.76 -47.46
CA LYS A 6 17.51 -3.41 -47.48
C LYS A 6 17.07 -2.73 -46.17
N TYR A 7 17.57 -3.21 -45.04
CA TYR A 7 17.28 -2.64 -43.72
C TYR A 7 18.04 -1.33 -43.48
N PHE A 8 19.28 -1.21 -43.98
CA PHE A 8 20.07 0.02 -43.86
C PHE A 8 19.47 1.19 -44.66
N ASN A 9 18.96 0.91 -45.87
CA ASN A 9 18.29 1.93 -46.70
C ASN A 9 16.92 2.35 -46.15
N GLN A 10 16.18 1.44 -45.49
CA GLN A 10 14.96 1.80 -44.77
C GLN A 10 15.28 2.69 -43.54
N TYR A 11 16.33 2.37 -42.80
CA TYR A 11 16.78 3.17 -41.66
C TYR A 11 17.20 4.60 -42.07
N LEU A 12 17.95 4.74 -43.17
CA LEU A 12 18.32 6.04 -43.76
C LEU A 12 17.11 6.83 -44.28
N PHE A 13 16.10 6.16 -44.83
CA PHE A 13 14.84 6.79 -45.24
C PHE A 13 14.06 7.34 -44.05
N PHE A 14 14.01 6.59 -42.94
CA PHE A 14 13.38 7.05 -41.69
C PHE A 14 14.13 8.23 -41.05
N LEU A 15 15.47 8.22 -41.06
CA LEU A 15 16.29 9.34 -40.57
C LEU A 15 16.09 10.62 -41.41
N LYS A 16 16.06 10.51 -42.74
CA LYS A 16 15.75 11.66 -43.62
C LYS A 16 14.34 12.19 -43.42
N LYS A 17 13.36 11.32 -43.15
CA LYS A 17 11.97 11.72 -42.85
C LYS A 17 11.86 12.39 -41.48
N LYS A 18 12.61 11.92 -40.48
CA LYS A 18 12.70 12.52 -39.13
C LYS A 18 13.32 13.93 -39.18
N ASN A 19 14.42 14.11 -39.91
CA ASN A 19 15.07 15.42 -40.07
C ASN A 19 14.20 16.41 -40.87
N LYS A 20 13.37 15.93 -41.81
CA LYS A 20 12.43 16.78 -42.56
C LYS A 20 11.19 17.18 -41.74
N ILE A 21 10.82 16.37 -40.74
CA ILE A 21 9.78 16.68 -39.75
C ILE A 21 10.32 17.63 -38.67
N GLU A 22 11.59 17.49 -38.28
CA GLU A 22 12.27 18.41 -37.36
C GLU A 22 12.50 19.79 -38.00
N GLY A 23 12.91 19.85 -39.28
CA GLY A 23 13.01 21.12 -40.01
C GLY A 23 11.67 21.85 -40.21
N ARG A 24 10.56 21.13 -40.38
CA ARG A 24 9.21 21.75 -40.42
C ARG A 24 8.72 22.21 -39.03
N ARG A 25 9.20 21.60 -37.94
CA ARG A 25 8.91 22.05 -36.56
C ARG A 25 9.68 23.30 -36.17
N GLU A 26 10.76 23.64 -36.87
CA GLU A 26 11.50 24.89 -36.64
C GLU A 26 10.88 26.09 -37.39
N GLU A 27 10.23 25.88 -38.54
CA GLU A 27 9.55 26.95 -39.29
C GLU A 27 8.14 27.30 -38.75
N GLU A 28 7.49 26.45 -37.97
CA GLU A 28 6.22 26.76 -37.28
C GLU A 28 6.38 27.45 -35.91
N LYS A 29 7.61 27.82 -35.52
CA LYS A 29 7.87 28.62 -34.31
C LYS A 29 7.78 30.12 -34.61
N LYS A 30 6.56 30.65 -34.74
CA LYS A 30 6.21 32.05 -34.38
C LYS A 30 4.69 32.31 -34.43
N LYS A 31 3.90 31.43 -33.81
CA LYS A 31 2.65 31.83 -33.17
C LYS A 31 2.75 31.38 -31.72
N TYR A 32 3.17 32.28 -30.84
CA TYR A 32 2.92 32.13 -29.42
C TYR A 32 1.40 32.13 -29.24
N ILE A 33 0.77 30.96 -29.34
CA ILE A 33 -0.49 30.73 -28.68
C ILE A 33 -0.12 30.88 -27.21
N LYS A 34 -0.40 32.05 -26.64
CA LYS A 34 -0.59 32.21 -25.21
C LYS A 34 -1.72 31.24 -24.89
N LEU A 35 -1.38 29.99 -24.60
CA LEU A 35 -2.29 29.07 -23.93
C LEU A 35 -2.57 29.78 -22.61
N GLN A 36 -3.69 30.51 -22.55
CA GLN A 36 -4.36 30.79 -21.30
C GLN A 36 -4.75 29.40 -20.77
N THR A 37 -3.78 28.68 -20.19
CA THR A 37 -4.08 27.56 -19.33
C THR A 37 -4.83 28.14 -18.16
N PHE A 38 -6.15 27.96 -18.18
CA PHE A 38 -7.03 28.30 -17.07
C PHE A 38 -6.48 27.61 -15.81
N PRO A 39 -6.25 28.35 -14.71
CA PRO A 39 -5.76 27.79 -13.45
C PRO A 39 -6.52 26.54 -13.00
N GLU A 40 -7.81 26.47 -13.29
CA GLU A 40 -8.71 25.36 -13.03
C GLU A 40 -8.25 24.06 -13.73
N CYS A 41 -7.82 24.16 -14.98
CA CYS A 41 -7.28 23.01 -15.71
C CYS A 41 -5.96 22.53 -15.08
N LEU A 42 -5.10 23.44 -14.62
CA LEU A 42 -3.85 23.09 -13.95
C LEU A 42 -4.09 22.39 -12.62
N HIS A 43 -5.10 22.82 -11.86
CA HIS A 43 -5.51 22.12 -10.63
C HIS A 43 -5.94 20.68 -10.91
N ILE A 44 -6.73 20.45 -11.97
CA ILE A 44 -7.14 19.10 -12.37
C ILE A 44 -5.91 18.26 -12.77
N ILE A 45 -5.04 18.80 -13.63
CA ILE A 45 -3.82 18.11 -14.09
C ILE A 45 -2.93 17.73 -12.90
N PHE A 46 -2.62 18.69 -12.01
CA PHE A 46 -1.72 18.42 -10.88
C PHE A 46 -2.35 17.53 -9.81
N ASN A 47 -3.67 17.54 -9.67
CA ASN A 47 -4.37 16.59 -8.82
C ASN A 47 -4.19 15.14 -9.33
N HIS A 48 -4.20 14.92 -10.65
CA HIS A 48 -3.87 13.62 -11.24
C HIS A 48 -2.40 13.25 -11.07
N LEU A 49 -1.51 14.23 -10.95
CA LEU A 49 -0.07 14.04 -10.75
C LEU A 49 0.36 14.02 -9.27
N LYS A 50 -0.57 14.03 -8.29
CA LYS A 50 -0.19 14.18 -6.87
C LYS A 50 0.85 13.14 -6.40
N ASN A 51 0.77 11.93 -6.94
CA ASN A 51 1.68 10.82 -6.60
C ASN A 51 2.95 10.79 -7.48
N ASP A 52 2.99 11.55 -8.59
CA ASP A 52 4.17 11.70 -9.43
C ASP A 52 4.92 12.99 -9.08
N ARG A 53 5.63 12.92 -7.94
CA ARG A 53 6.45 14.03 -7.43
C ARG A 53 7.52 14.46 -8.43
N SER A 54 8.06 13.52 -9.22
CA SER A 54 9.12 13.78 -10.18
C SER A 54 8.63 14.71 -11.30
N THR A 55 7.41 14.46 -11.79
CA THR A 55 6.76 15.29 -12.80
C THR A 55 6.31 16.61 -12.19
N LEU A 56 5.74 16.62 -10.98
CA LEU A 56 5.38 17.86 -10.28
C LEU A 56 6.60 18.79 -10.07
N PHE A 57 7.77 18.22 -9.75
CA PHE A 57 9.00 18.99 -9.61
C PHE A 57 9.45 19.63 -10.94
N LYS A 58 9.23 18.97 -12.08
CA LYS A 58 9.44 19.56 -13.40
C LYS A 58 8.39 20.65 -13.69
N CYS A 59 7.13 20.44 -13.31
CA CYS A 59 6.05 21.40 -13.50
C CYS A 59 6.32 22.74 -12.79
N ILE A 60 6.86 22.73 -11.56
CA ILE A 60 7.15 23.98 -10.84
C ILE A 60 8.23 24.84 -11.51
N GLN A 61 9.02 24.28 -12.44
CA GLN A 61 10.08 24.98 -13.16
C GLN A 61 9.60 25.64 -14.46
N VAL A 62 8.37 25.36 -14.89
CA VAL A 62 7.86 25.81 -16.20
C VAL A 62 7.67 27.33 -16.24
N ASN A 63 6.91 27.89 -15.30
CA ASN A 63 6.70 29.33 -15.13
C ASN A 63 6.14 29.65 -13.74
N LYS A 64 5.99 30.93 -13.39
CA LYS A 64 5.49 31.37 -12.07
C LYS A 64 4.08 30.84 -11.74
N LEU A 65 3.17 30.78 -12.72
CA LEU A 65 1.80 30.29 -12.52
C LEU A 65 1.81 28.80 -12.17
N TRP A 66 2.53 28.00 -12.95
CA TRP A 66 2.69 26.57 -12.72
C TRP A 66 3.40 26.30 -11.39
N CYS A 67 4.44 27.05 -11.08
CA CYS A 67 5.12 27.01 -9.78
C CYS A 67 4.13 27.20 -8.64
N HIS A 68 3.30 28.26 -8.70
CA HIS A 68 2.36 28.58 -7.64
C HIS A 68 1.27 27.51 -7.47
N ILE A 69 0.74 26.99 -8.58
CA ILE A 69 -0.37 26.02 -8.55
C ILE A 69 0.14 24.60 -8.22
N ALA A 70 1.32 24.19 -8.71
CA ALA A 70 1.88 22.85 -8.44
C ALA A 70 2.52 22.73 -7.06
N MET A 71 2.98 23.83 -6.43
CA MET A 71 3.69 23.77 -5.15
C MET A 71 2.90 23.08 -4.03
N PRO A 72 1.60 23.38 -3.81
CA PRO A 72 0.80 22.68 -2.81
C PRO A 72 0.68 21.18 -3.07
N TYR A 73 0.63 20.75 -4.33
CA TYR A 73 0.57 19.33 -4.69
C TYR A 73 1.91 18.63 -4.43
N LEU A 74 3.03 19.29 -4.77
CA LEU A 74 4.37 18.76 -4.53
C LEU A 74 4.67 18.62 -3.02
N TRP A 75 4.20 19.56 -2.20
CA TRP A 75 4.42 19.58 -0.75
C TRP A 75 3.27 18.97 0.06
N TYR A 76 2.28 18.36 -0.59
CA TYR A 76 1.11 17.77 0.05
C TYR A 76 1.48 16.65 1.05
N ASN A 77 2.37 15.73 0.63
CA ASN A 77 2.86 14.61 1.43
C ASN A 77 4.38 14.46 1.29
N PRO A 78 5.20 15.37 1.86
CA PRO A 78 6.64 15.40 1.60
C PRO A 78 7.40 14.19 2.16
N PHE A 79 6.78 13.44 3.09
CA PHE A 79 7.38 12.30 3.79
C PHE A 79 6.79 10.95 3.34
N GLU A 80 6.13 10.87 2.19
CA GLU A 80 5.40 9.68 1.77
C GLU A 80 6.28 8.44 1.57
N TYR A 81 7.41 8.61 0.90
CA TYR A 81 8.34 7.53 0.55
C TYR A 81 9.75 7.99 0.85
N PHE A 82 10.65 7.05 1.13
CA PHE A 82 12.08 7.34 1.22
C PHE A 82 12.61 7.85 -0.13
N ASN A 83 13.33 8.97 -0.08
CA ASN A 83 13.93 9.65 -1.21
C ASN A 83 15.40 9.93 -0.89
N PRO A 84 16.35 9.52 -1.74
CA PRO A 84 17.77 9.83 -1.56
C PRO A 84 18.08 11.32 -1.40
N LYS A 85 17.20 12.20 -1.92
CA LYS A 85 17.28 13.68 -1.80
C LYS A 85 16.46 14.23 -0.62
N GLY A 86 16.18 13.42 0.40
CA GLY A 86 15.49 13.84 1.63
C GLY A 86 16.22 14.95 2.38
N ASP A 87 17.54 15.06 2.21
CA ASP A 87 18.35 16.13 2.78
C ASP A 87 17.92 17.54 2.32
N LEU A 88 17.57 17.72 1.05
CA LEU A 88 17.08 18.99 0.50
C LEU A 88 15.76 19.42 1.14
N LEU A 89 14.90 18.45 1.44
CA LEU A 89 13.62 18.68 2.09
C LEU A 89 13.84 19.17 3.52
N ILE A 90 14.68 18.50 4.29
CA ILE A 90 15.02 18.90 5.66
C ILE A 90 15.69 20.28 5.67
N LYS A 91 16.67 20.53 4.80
CA LYS A 91 17.31 21.86 4.64
C LYS A 91 16.28 22.96 4.32
N THR A 92 15.31 22.67 3.46
CA THR A 92 14.23 23.61 3.12
C THR A 92 13.33 23.90 4.32
N LEU A 93 12.99 22.89 5.11
CA LEU A 93 12.20 23.07 6.34
C LEU A 93 12.97 23.88 7.39
N LEU A 94 14.26 23.63 7.57
CA LEU A 94 15.10 24.40 8.48
C LEU A 94 15.20 25.88 8.04
N ASN A 95 15.26 26.15 6.73
CA ASN A 95 15.16 27.51 6.20
C ASN A 95 13.80 28.19 6.47
N CYS A 96 12.75 27.43 6.77
CA CYS A 96 11.42 27.97 7.14
C CYS A 96 11.28 28.28 8.63
N LEU A 97 12.25 27.92 9.47
CA LEU A 97 12.22 28.24 10.89
C LEU A 97 12.29 29.78 11.10
N PRO A 98 11.69 30.32 12.17
CA PRO A 98 11.81 31.72 12.51
C PRO A 98 13.25 32.02 12.99
N GLN A 99 13.59 33.31 12.99
CA GLN A 99 14.97 33.74 13.21
C GLN A 99 15.55 33.30 14.55
N ASN A 100 14.75 33.30 15.62
CA ASN A 100 15.17 32.84 16.95
C ASN A 100 15.51 31.34 16.97
N GLU A 101 14.73 30.50 16.31
CA GLU A 101 15.01 29.05 16.21
C GLU A 101 16.21 28.77 15.30
N LYS A 102 16.43 29.60 14.27
CA LYS A 102 17.65 29.52 13.44
C LYS A 102 18.92 29.89 14.20
N GLN A 103 18.85 30.89 15.09
CA GLN A 103 19.97 31.27 15.95
C GLN A 103 20.42 30.09 16.83
N ILE A 104 19.47 29.30 17.36
CA ILE A 104 19.80 28.08 18.12
C ILE A 104 20.66 27.14 17.27
N LEU A 105 20.36 26.98 15.98
CA LEU A 105 21.12 26.12 15.06
C LEU A 105 22.52 26.66 14.74
N ASP A 106 22.65 27.99 14.63
CA ASP A 106 23.92 28.67 14.39
C ASP A 106 24.85 28.55 15.63
N ASP A 107 24.29 28.70 16.83
CA ASP A 107 25.03 28.63 18.10
C ASP A 107 25.67 27.25 18.33
N ILE A 108 24.97 26.19 17.95
CA ILE A 108 25.47 24.80 18.03
C ILE A 108 26.33 24.40 16.82
N ARG A 109 26.61 25.33 15.90
CA ARG A 109 27.48 25.15 14.73
C ARG A 109 27.11 23.93 13.88
N LEU A 110 25.82 23.66 13.73
CA LEU A 110 25.33 22.49 13.00
C LEU A 110 25.65 22.50 11.49
N PHE A 111 25.99 23.66 10.92
CA PHE A 111 26.36 23.80 9.52
C PHE A 111 27.68 24.57 9.37
N GLU A 112 28.62 24.01 8.60
CA GLU A 112 29.89 24.69 8.22
C GLU A 112 29.65 25.97 7.41
N TYR A 113 28.52 26.04 6.71
CA TYR A 113 28.01 27.24 6.08
C TYR A 113 26.70 27.56 6.77
N SER A 114 26.67 28.64 7.55
CA SER A 114 25.46 29.16 8.16
C SER A 114 24.28 29.11 7.19
N PHE A 115 23.06 28.98 7.69
CA PHE A 115 21.89 29.30 6.88
C PHE A 115 22.03 30.76 6.47
N LYS A 116 22.76 31.05 5.38
CA LYS A 116 22.69 32.33 4.67
C LYS A 116 21.20 32.57 4.57
N ASN A 117 20.73 33.72 5.07
CA ASN A 117 19.32 34.07 5.24
C ASN A 117 18.53 33.99 3.91
N ILE A 118 18.39 32.80 3.36
CA ILE A 118 17.67 32.49 2.15
C ILE A 118 16.23 32.49 2.62
N THR A 119 15.54 33.56 2.27
CA THR A 119 14.12 33.69 2.50
C THR A 119 13.42 32.63 1.64
N PRO A 120 12.71 31.67 2.25
CA PRO A 120 11.95 30.69 1.48
C PRO A 120 10.94 31.40 0.60
N LEU A 121 10.87 31.02 -0.68
CA LEU A 121 9.88 31.57 -1.62
C LEU A 121 8.43 31.37 -1.12
N TYR A 122 8.21 30.27 -0.39
CA TYR A 122 6.97 29.94 0.26
C TYR A 122 7.23 29.49 1.69
N HIS A 123 6.24 29.68 2.57
CA HIS A 123 6.17 28.94 3.83
C HIS A 123 5.76 27.49 3.54
N TYR A 124 6.68 26.69 3.03
CA TYR A 124 6.45 25.31 2.59
C TYR A 124 5.68 24.42 3.59
N PRO A 125 5.93 24.50 4.92
CA PRO A 125 5.21 23.62 5.84
C PRO A 125 3.69 23.84 5.85
N LYS A 126 3.18 24.99 5.37
CA LYS A 126 1.74 25.25 5.23
C LYS A 126 1.02 24.37 4.21
N PHE A 127 1.78 23.72 3.34
CA PHE A 127 1.25 22.85 2.29
C PHE A 127 1.22 21.38 2.73
N ILE A 128 1.81 21.05 3.89
CA ILE A 128 1.85 19.69 4.41
C ILE A 128 0.45 19.33 4.91
N ILE A 129 -0.11 18.27 4.32
CA ILE A 129 -1.42 17.71 4.67
C ILE A 129 -1.29 16.29 5.21
N CYS A 130 -0.22 15.59 4.81
CA CYS A 130 0.14 14.27 5.34
C CYS A 130 1.49 14.34 6.05
N PHE A 131 1.56 13.70 7.22
CA PHE A 131 2.80 13.57 7.98
C PHE A 131 3.07 12.10 8.29
N ASN A 132 4.25 11.63 7.92
CA ASN A 132 4.75 10.30 8.22
C ASN A 132 6.01 10.42 9.09
N SER A 133 5.95 9.90 10.33
CA SER A 133 7.03 10.06 11.31
C SER A 133 8.30 9.30 10.94
N GLU A 134 8.18 8.09 10.42
CA GLU A 134 9.31 7.21 10.12
C GLU A 134 10.22 7.82 9.05
N ASN A 135 9.65 8.19 7.90
CA ASN A 135 10.40 8.82 6.82
C ASN A 135 10.95 10.18 7.24
N PHE A 136 10.21 10.96 8.02
CA PHE A 136 10.69 12.23 8.56
C PHE A 136 11.93 12.03 9.45
N ILE A 137 11.86 11.08 10.39
CA ILE A 137 12.98 10.73 11.28
C ILE A 137 14.18 10.24 10.45
N ASN A 138 13.95 9.36 9.48
CA ASN A 138 14.99 8.84 8.60
C ASN A 138 15.69 9.94 7.79
N TYR A 139 14.96 10.93 7.28
CA TYR A 139 15.55 12.07 6.58
C TYR A 139 16.40 12.97 7.48
N VAL A 140 15.98 13.17 8.72
CA VAL A 140 16.80 13.91 9.69
C VAL A 140 18.06 13.13 10.02
N LYS A 141 17.95 11.81 10.29
CA LYS A 141 19.08 10.92 10.56
C LYS A 141 20.06 10.81 9.37
N GLN A 142 19.56 10.89 8.14
CA GLN A 142 20.39 10.90 6.94
C GLN A 142 21.27 12.14 6.83
N LEU A 143 20.77 13.30 7.30
CA LEU A 143 21.48 14.57 7.21
C LEU A 143 22.34 14.87 8.45
N PHE A 144 21.96 14.38 9.62
CA PHE A 144 22.60 14.72 10.89
C PHE A 144 22.98 13.50 11.71
N ASN A 145 24.23 13.50 12.19
CA ASN A 145 24.76 12.46 13.08
C ASN A 145 24.67 12.85 14.58
N SER A 146 24.31 14.09 14.88
CA SER A 146 24.16 14.63 16.24
C SER A 146 23.00 15.64 16.30
N ASN A 147 22.52 15.97 17.50
CA ASN A 147 21.40 16.91 17.72
C ASN A 147 20.08 16.54 17.00
N ILE A 148 19.93 15.28 16.58
CA ILE A 148 18.76 14.75 15.86
C ILE A 148 17.46 15.12 16.58
N THR A 149 17.38 14.86 17.89
CA THR A 149 16.18 15.15 18.71
C THR A 149 15.79 16.63 18.67
N LEU A 150 16.76 17.55 18.74
CA LEU A 150 16.51 19.00 18.66
C LEU A 150 15.94 19.37 17.28
N ILE A 151 16.53 18.82 16.23
CA ILE A 151 16.12 19.10 14.84
C ILE A 151 14.72 18.58 14.57
N LEU A 152 14.43 17.35 15.02
CA LEU A 152 13.10 16.77 14.99
C LEU A 152 12.11 17.69 15.71
N HIS A 153 12.45 18.15 16.92
CA HIS A 153 11.59 19.01 17.74
C HIS A 153 11.29 20.35 17.06
N LEU A 154 12.30 21.04 16.51
CA LEU A 154 12.13 22.33 15.85
C LEU A 154 11.23 22.23 14.60
N ILE A 155 11.53 21.25 13.72
CA ILE A 155 10.76 21.06 12.50
C ILE A 155 9.35 20.55 12.83
N GLY A 156 9.23 19.57 13.73
CA GLY A 156 7.95 19.02 14.16
C GLY A 156 7.04 20.09 14.76
N ASN A 157 7.53 20.87 15.72
CA ASN A 157 6.75 21.99 16.28
C ASN A 157 6.30 22.97 15.21
N MET A 158 7.14 23.31 14.24
CA MET A 158 6.75 24.19 13.15
C MET A 158 5.60 23.59 12.32
N ILE A 159 5.64 22.29 12.04
CA ILE A 159 4.59 21.59 11.28
C ILE A 159 3.28 21.56 12.07
N PHE A 160 3.33 21.10 13.32
CA PHE A 160 2.15 20.83 14.13
C PHE A 160 1.56 22.06 14.82
N HIS A 161 2.34 23.10 15.12
CA HIS A 161 1.84 24.25 15.89
C HIS A 161 1.45 25.46 15.02
N ARG A 162 1.72 25.42 13.72
CA ARG A 162 1.55 26.60 12.86
C ARG A 162 0.55 26.40 11.72
N PHE A 163 0.10 25.17 11.47
CA PHE A 163 -0.74 24.86 10.30
C PHE A 163 -1.90 23.89 10.63
N ASP A 164 -3.13 24.41 10.63
CA ASP A 164 -4.37 23.65 10.88
C ASP A 164 -4.92 22.97 9.61
N ARG A 165 -4.06 22.22 8.92
CA ARG A 165 -4.37 21.58 7.62
C ARG A 165 -4.06 20.09 7.57
N LEU A 166 -3.50 19.53 8.63
CA LEU A 166 -3.19 18.11 8.69
C LEU A 166 -4.47 17.29 8.55
N LYS A 167 -4.49 16.38 7.57
CA LYS A 167 -5.61 15.46 7.33
C LYS A 167 -5.21 14.01 7.52
N ILE A 168 -3.92 13.71 7.37
CA ILE A 168 -3.36 12.36 7.47
C ILE A 168 -2.18 12.42 8.43
N LEU A 169 -2.24 11.61 9.48
CA LEU A 169 -1.17 11.47 10.45
C LEU A 169 -0.79 9.99 10.56
N GLU A 170 0.44 9.67 10.16
CA GLU A 170 1.03 8.34 10.17
C GLU A 170 2.20 8.35 11.15
N LEU A 171 2.02 7.66 12.28
CA LEU A 171 3.00 7.55 13.34
C LEU A 171 3.59 6.14 13.36
N HIS A 172 4.61 5.91 12.55
CA HIS A 172 5.31 4.64 12.48
C HIS A 172 6.66 4.74 13.18
N PHE A 173 6.92 3.76 14.05
CA PHE A 173 8.14 3.62 14.81
C PHE A 173 8.64 2.19 14.62
N ASN A 174 9.70 2.03 13.82
CA ASN A 174 10.01 0.76 13.15
C ASN A 174 10.66 -0.37 13.97
N ASP A 175 11.03 -0.21 15.23
CA ASP A 175 11.82 -1.25 15.90
C ASP A 175 11.57 -1.37 17.40
N GLN A 176 11.71 -2.61 17.90
CA GLN A 176 11.90 -2.92 19.32
C GLN A 176 13.17 -2.26 19.88
N TYR A 177 14.09 -1.88 18.99
CA TYR A 177 15.36 -1.21 19.25
C TYR A 177 15.37 0.28 18.90
N ASN A 178 14.21 0.89 18.63
CA ASN A 178 14.14 2.34 18.43
C ASN A 178 14.79 3.07 19.61
N ASN A 179 15.68 4.00 19.29
CA ASN A 179 16.29 4.86 20.30
C ASN A 179 15.17 5.66 20.99
N GLN A 180 15.23 5.82 22.31
CA GLN A 180 14.30 6.63 23.11
C GLN A 180 13.99 8.00 22.48
N ASN A 181 14.95 8.56 21.73
CA ASN A 181 14.85 9.82 21.00
C ASN A 181 13.76 9.87 19.92
N ASP A 182 13.39 8.74 19.30
CA ASP A 182 12.42 8.71 18.19
C ASP A 182 10.99 8.99 18.71
N TYR A 183 10.67 8.50 19.90
CA TYR A 183 9.39 8.74 20.58
C TYR A 183 9.27 10.15 21.14
N LYS A 184 10.40 10.70 21.60
CA LYS A 184 10.47 11.97 22.33
C LYS A 184 9.87 13.14 21.54
N LEU A 185 10.01 13.14 20.22
CA LEU A 185 9.37 14.14 19.35
C LEU A 185 7.85 14.18 19.58
N ILE A 186 7.19 13.02 19.47
CA ILE A 186 5.74 12.93 19.57
C ILE A 186 5.30 13.11 21.02
N GLU A 187 6.06 12.61 21.99
CA GLU A 187 5.82 12.88 23.41
C GLU A 187 5.81 14.39 23.72
N ASP A 188 6.84 15.11 23.28
CA ASP A 188 6.98 16.56 23.48
C ASP A 188 5.85 17.32 22.80
N ILE A 189 5.57 17.03 21.52
CA ILE A 189 4.50 17.68 20.76
C ILE A 189 3.14 17.36 21.39
N ASN A 190 2.95 16.13 21.87
CA ASN A 190 1.73 15.71 22.54
C ASN A 190 1.52 16.44 23.88
N SER A 191 2.51 17.11 24.46
CA SER A 191 2.28 17.98 25.62
C SER A 191 1.60 19.31 25.27
N SER A 192 1.69 19.76 24.01
CA SER A 192 1.25 21.09 23.56
C SER A 192 -0.26 21.18 23.29
N ILE A 193 -0.87 22.33 23.62
CA ILE A 193 -2.28 22.61 23.28
C ILE A 193 -2.47 22.89 21.79
N LYS A 194 -1.45 23.45 21.13
CA LYS A 194 -1.48 23.75 19.69
C LYS A 194 -1.49 22.49 18.85
N PHE A 195 -0.84 21.43 19.34
CA PHE A 195 -0.91 20.13 18.70
C PHE A 195 -2.36 19.64 18.61
N GLN A 196 -3.13 19.73 19.70
CA GLN A 196 -4.55 19.34 19.69
C GLN A 196 -5.38 20.11 18.64
N GLN A 197 -5.11 21.40 18.44
CA GLN A 197 -5.77 22.21 17.41
C GLN A 197 -5.46 21.70 15.99
N SER A 198 -4.23 21.25 15.75
CA SER A 198 -3.80 20.72 14.45
C SER A 198 -4.48 19.40 14.05
N LEU A 199 -5.01 18.65 15.02
CA LEU A 199 -5.63 17.34 14.81
C LEU A 199 -7.12 17.43 14.43
N THR A 200 -7.74 18.60 14.58
CA THR A 200 -9.21 18.80 14.44
C THR A 200 -9.80 18.47 13.07
N LYS A 201 -8.95 18.32 12.04
CA LYS A 201 -9.35 18.04 10.65
C LYS A 201 -8.82 16.70 10.13
N LEU A 202 -8.35 15.83 11.02
CA LEU A 202 -7.87 14.51 10.62
C LEU A 202 -9.00 13.68 10.02
N THR A 203 -8.64 12.99 8.94
CA THR A 203 -9.51 12.06 8.20
C THR A 203 -8.93 10.65 8.18
N ARG A 204 -7.61 10.54 8.42
CA ARG A 204 -6.85 9.30 8.51
C ARG A 204 -5.86 9.41 9.65
N PHE A 205 -5.83 8.40 10.51
CA PHE A 205 -4.83 8.28 11.56
C PHE A 205 -4.32 6.84 11.59
N GLU A 206 -3.01 6.68 11.51
CA GLU A 206 -2.34 5.39 11.52
C GLU A 206 -1.21 5.42 12.54
N ILE A 207 -1.07 4.31 13.26
CA ILE A 207 0.01 4.14 14.20
C ILE A 207 0.57 2.72 14.17
N GLN A 208 1.88 2.64 14.13
CA GLN A 208 2.65 1.42 14.32
C GLN A 208 3.69 1.66 15.41
N ILE A 209 3.56 0.97 16.55
CA ILE A 209 4.38 1.24 17.74
C ILE A 209 4.60 0.00 18.60
N TYR A 210 5.78 -0.10 19.21
CA TYR A 210 6.07 -1.08 20.26
C TYR A 210 5.86 -0.49 21.64
N ILE A 211 4.98 -1.08 22.46
CA ILE A 211 4.68 -0.60 23.80
C ILE A 211 5.77 -1.02 24.78
N ASN A 212 6.44 -0.01 25.35
CA ASN A 212 7.44 -0.11 26.40
C ASN A 212 7.26 1.04 27.42
N GLU A 213 8.19 1.17 28.36
CA GLU A 213 8.17 2.19 29.41
C GLU A 213 8.21 3.65 28.89
N HIS A 214 8.63 3.88 27.64
CA HIS A 214 8.72 5.20 27.02
C HIS A 214 7.52 5.56 26.13
N THR A 215 6.55 4.66 25.94
CA THR A 215 5.43 4.88 25.00
C THR A 215 4.09 5.19 25.68
N ASN A 216 4.10 5.46 26.99
CA ASN A 216 2.88 5.76 27.75
C ASN A 216 2.18 7.04 27.27
N PHE A 217 2.89 7.94 26.57
CA PHE A 217 2.29 9.14 25.96
C PHE A 217 1.16 8.81 24.97
N ILE A 218 1.10 7.57 24.46
CA ILE A 218 0.13 7.17 23.43
C ILE A 218 -1.32 7.19 23.93
N ILE A 219 -1.55 6.89 25.21
CA ILE A 219 -2.87 6.95 25.83
C ILE A 219 -3.39 8.39 25.79
N ASN A 220 -2.55 9.34 26.21
CA ASN A 220 -2.89 10.77 26.15
C ASN A 220 -3.09 11.25 24.71
N LEU A 221 -2.30 10.73 23.76
CA LEU A 221 -2.49 11.05 22.34
C LEU A 221 -3.88 10.61 21.86
N PHE A 222 -4.27 9.36 22.11
CA PHE A 222 -5.59 8.85 21.71
C PHE A 222 -6.73 9.61 22.38
N ASP A 223 -6.60 9.93 23.67
CA ASP A 223 -7.58 10.74 24.41
C ASP A 223 -7.69 12.18 23.87
N LYS A 224 -6.60 12.76 23.39
CA LYS A 224 -6.63 14.09 22.76
C LYS A 224 -7.30 14.04 21.39
N ILE A 225 -6.97 13.04 20.57
CA ILE A 225 -7.62 12.88 19.26
C ILE A 225 -9.12 12.63 19.46
N SER A 226 -9.52 11.78 20.40
CA SER A 226 -10.94 11.47 20.65
C SER A 226 -11.76 12.70 21.06
N LYS A 227 -11.15 13.64 21.78
CA LYS A 227 -11.80 14.90 22.21
C LYS A 227 -11.78 16.00 21.15
N SER A 228 -10.85 15.97 20.20
CA SER A 228 -10.61 17.08 19.27
C SER A 228 -11.01 16.79 17.83
N CYS A 229 -11.15 15.52 17.46
CA CYS A 229 -11.40 15.10 16.09
C CYS A 229 -12.44 13.98 16.03
N ASN A 230 -13.50 14.23 15.26
CA ASN A 230 -14.61 13.31 15.02
C ASN A 230 -14.83 13.00 13.53
N SER A 231 -13.93 13.46 12.66
CA SER A 231 -14.00 13.29 11.20
C SER A 231 -13.09 12.18 10.65
N ILE A 232 -12.53 11.32 11.50
CA ILE A 232 -11.64 10.24 11.04
C ILE A 232 -12.47 9.14 10.39
N HIS A 233 -12.15 8.85 9.12
CA HIS A 233 -12.78 7.79 8.34
C HIS A 233 -11.91 6.54 8.21
N HIS A 234 -10.60 6.65 8.47
CA HIS A 234 -9.67 5.52 8.49
C HIS A 234 -8.81 5.54 9.75
N LEU A 235 -8.85 4.43 10.49
CA LEU A 235 -7.99 4.18 11.65
C LEU A 235 -7.15 2.92 11.41
N SER A 236 -5.86 2.98 11.74
CA SER A 236 -4.97 1.83 11.75
C SER A 236 -4.17 1.78 13.06
N PHE A 237 -4.25 0.66 13.78
CA PHE A 237 -3.56 0.44 15.06
C PHE A 237 -2.73 -0.85 15.01
N ILE A 238 -1.44 -0.75 14.71
CA ILE A 238 -0.50 -1.87 14.76
C ILE A 238 0.37 -1.72 16.01
N ILE A 239 -0.11 -2.28 17.12
CA ILE A 239 0.52 -2.07 18.42
C ILE A 239 1.13 -3.38 18.94
N TYR A 240 2.45 -3.42 19.09
CA TYR A 240 3.15 -4.57 19.62
C TYR A 240 3.30 -4.43 21.14
N LYS A 241 2.70 -5.35 21.88
CA LYS A 241 2.74 -5.35 23.35
C LYS A 241 4.00 -6.06 23.85
N GLY A 242 4.81 -5.38 24.66
CA GLY A 242 5.92 -6.00 25.41
C GLY A 242 5.44 -6.85 26.59
N LYS A 243 6.22 -6.95 27.66
CA LYS A 243 5.80 -7.60 28.93
C LYS A 243 5.40 -6.55 29.97
N TYR A 244 4.43 -5.68 29.65
CA TYR A 244 4.07 -4.54 30.52
C TYR A 244 2.57 -4.46 30.86
N ASN A 245 2.23 -3.88 32.02
CA ASN A 245 0.94 -4.06 32.69
C ASN A 245 -0.13 -2.98 32.41
N PHE A 246 0.01 -2.10 31.42
CA PHE A 246 -0.95 -0.98 31.18
C PHE A 246 -1.96 -1.21 30.05
N TYR A 247 -2.21 -2.45 29.66
CA TYR A 247 -3.04 -2.76 28.49
C TYR A 247 -4.48 -2.26 28.60
N GLN A 248 -5.11 -2.36 29.76
CA GLN A 248 -6.50 -1.95 29.90
C GLN A 248 -6.72 -0.45 29.63
N SER A 249 -5.83 0.42 30.13
CA SER A 249 -5.93 1.87 29.87
C SER A 249 -5.74 2.21 28.40
N LEU A 250 -4.81 1.51 27.73
CA LEU A 250 -4.58 1.64 26.30
C LEU A 250 -5.82 1.21 25.51
N ASP A 251 -6.34 0.01 25.77
CA ASP A 251 -7.53 -0.52 25.11
C ASP A 251 -8.75 0.42 25.29
N ASN A 252 -8.92 0.99 26.49
CA ASN A 252 -9.97 1.98 26.78
C ASN A 252 -9.81 3.26 25.96
N SER A 253 -8.58 3.78 25.83
CA SER A 253 -8.31 4.97 25.02
C SER A 253 -8.55 4.72 23.52
N ILE A 254 -8.22 3.52 23.01
CA ILE A 254 -8.55 3.09 21.64
C ILE A 254 -10.06 3.00 21.46
N SER A 255 -10.78 2.36 22.40
CA SER A 255 -12.24 2.26 22.39
C SER A 255 -12.89 3.65 22.38
N SER A 256 -12.41 4.58 23.20
CA SER A 256 -12.87 5.98 23.22
C SER A 256 -12.64 6.68 21.88
N LEU A 257 -11.43 6.52 21.31
CA LEU A 257 -11.09 7.10 20.01
C LEU A 257 -12.01 6.58 18.90
N ILE A 258 -12.27 5.27 18.84
CA ILE A 258 -13.20 4.68 17.87
C ILE A 258 -14.61 5.25 18.06
N LYS A 259 -15.15 5.24 19.29
CA LYS A 259 -16.52 5.74 19.58
C LYS A 259 -16.72 7.21 19.25
N SER A 260 -15.67 8.03 19.37
CA SER A 260 -15.74 9.47 19.15
C SER A 260 -15.89 9.88 17.67
N GLN A 261 -15.67 8.97 16.73
CA GLN A 261 -15.77 9.28 15.29
C GLN A 261 -17.23 9.23 14.81
N PHE A 262 -17.60 10.07 13.83
CA PHE A 262 -18.96 10.07 13.28
C PHE A 262 -19.24 8.93 12.29
N GLU A 263 -18.32 8.69 11.37
CA GLU A 263 -18.48 7.68 10.31
C GLU A 263 -17.14 7.01 9.99
N LEU A 264 -16.73 6.06 10.83
CA LEU A 264 -15.54 5.27 10.53
C LEU A 264 -15.85 4.32 9.37
N LYS A 265 -15.08 4.42 8.29
CA LYS A 265 -15.28 3.61 7.07
C LYS A 265 -14.30 2.46 6.98
N SER A 266 -13.12 2.59 7.59
CA SER A 266 -12.04 1.62 7.52
C SER A 266 -11.32 1.54 8.85
N LEU A 267 -11.13 0.31 9.33
CA LEU A 267 -10.38 0.00 10.54
C LEU A 267 -9.38 -1.11 10.26
N VAL A 268 -8.12 -0.90 10.63
CA VAL A 268 -7.07 -1.91 10.65
C VAL A 268 -6.54 -2.02 12.08
N MET A 269 -6.37 -3.24 12.59
CA MET A 269 -5.74 -3.45 13.89
C MET A 269 -5.07 -4.80 14.02
N ASN A 270 -4.21 -4.98 15.01
CA ASN A 270 -3.83 -6.29 15.50
C ASN A 270 -4.58 -6.61 16.80
N GLU A 271 -4.95 -7.88 17.02
CA GLU A 271 -5.64 -8.27 18.26
C GLU A 271 -4.76 -8.22 19.50
N TYR A 272 -3.44 -8.05 19.33
CA TYR A 272 -2.59 -7.65 20.44
C TYR A 272 -3.04 -6.32 21.04
N CYS A 273 -3.81 -5.46 20.37
CA CYS A 273 -4.42 -4.30 20.99
C CYS A 273 -5.42 -4.63 22.11
N LEU A 274 -5.68 -5.90 22.44
CA LEU A 274 -6.65 -6.30 23.47
C LEU A 274 -5.93 -7.00 24.62
N SER A 275 -6.29 -6.72 25.88
CA SER A 275 -6.07 -7.71 26.93
C SER A 275 -7.00 -8.90 26.68
N TYR A 276 -6.58 -10.11 27.06
CA TYR A 276 -7.25 -11.39 26.73
C TYR A 276 -8.74 -11.45 27.13
N GLU A 277 -9.21 -10.52 27.97
CA GLU A 277 -10.58 -10.48 28.50
C GLU A 277 -11.33 -9.18 28.12
N ASN A 278 -10.72 -8.27 27.36
CA ASN A 278 -11.30 -6.96 27.10
C ASN A 278 -11.99 -6.88 25.73
N THR A 279 -13.33 -6.86 25.74
CA THR A 279 -14.15 -6.75 24.52
C THR A 279 -14.47 -5.30 24.13
N SER A 280 -13.99 -4.30 24.87
CA SER A 280 -14.43 -2.90 24.74
C SER A 280 -14.20 -2.29 23.36
N ILE A 281 -13.18 -2.75 22.62
CA ILE A 281 -12.90 -2.32 21.25
C ILE A 281 -13.93 -2.92 20.27
N TYR A 282 -14.23 -4.22 20.35
CA TYR A 282 -15.26 -4.85 19.52
C TYR A 282 -16.65 -4.27 19.81
N ASP A 283 -16.95 -4.02 21.08
CA ASP A 283 -18.21 -3.41 21.48
C ASP A 283 -18.30 -1.95 20.98
N ALA A 284 -17.19 -1.19 20.98
CA ALA A 284 -17.14 0.14 20.34
C ALA A 284 -17.51 0.06 18.86
N ILE A 285 -16.86 -0.84 18.11
CA ILE A 285 -17.08 -1.00 16.67
C ILE A 285 -18.55 -1.37 16.41
N SER A 286 -19.04 -2.40 17.09
CA SER A 286 -20.40 -2.94 16.88
C SER A 286 -21.48 -1.92 17.24
N SER A 287 -21.30 -1.16 18.32
CA SER A 287 -22.29 -0.19 18.81
C SER A 287 -22.31 1.13 18.04
N THR A 288 -21.18 1.58 17.49
CA THR A 288 -21.07 2.92 16.87
C THR A 288 -20.92 2.90 15.36
N HIS A 289 -20.28 1.88 14.78
CA HIS A 289 -19.88 1.87 13.37
C HIS A 289 -20.45 0.72 12.54
N SER A 290 -21.44 0.00 13.05
CA SER A 290 -22.08 -1.13 12.35
C SER A 290 -22.72 -0.76 11.00
N ASN A 291 -23.10 0.51 10.80
CA ASN A 291 -23.68 1.00 9.54
C ASN A 291 -22.69 1.78 8.65
N SER A 292 -21.52 2.19 9.17
CA SER A 292 -20.56 3.03 8.45
C SER A 292 -19.34 2.25 7.97
N LEU A 293 -18.94 1.20 8.70
CA LEU A 293 -17.72 0.43 8.42
C LEU A 293 -17.86 -0.36 7.12
N LYS A 294 -16.90 -0.16 6.20
CA LYS A 294 -16.82 -0.83 4.89
C LYS A 294 -15.60 -1.74 4.75
N TYR A 295 -14.55 -1.46 5.50
CA TYR A 295 -13.30 -2.20 5.47
C TYR A 295 -12.87 -2.55 6.89
N LEU A 296 -12.53 -3.81 7.12
CA LEU A 296 -11.99 -4.30 8.37
C LEU A 296 -10.75 -5.16 8.09
N GLY A 297 -9.61 -4.77 8.66
CA GLY A 297 -8.34 -5.47 8.53
C GLY A 297 -7.81 -5.93 9.90
N PHE A 298 -7.38 -7.18 9.99
CA PHE A 298 -6.64 -7.71 11.13
C PHE A 298 -5.23 -8.15 10.72
N CYS A 299 -4.20 -7.70 11.43
CA CYS A 299 -2.80 -8.09 11.17
C CYS A 299 -2.29 -9.26 12.00
N VAL A 300 -3.02 -9.58 13.08
CA VAL A 300 -2.93 -10.82 13.86
C VAL A 300 -4.28 -11.00 14.55
N ILE A 301 -4.83 -12.21 14.49
CA ILE A 301 -6.10 -12.59 15.12
C ILE A 301 -5.93 -13.82 16.01
N ASN A 302 -6.47 -13.75 17.22
CA ASN A 302 -6.52 -14.82 18.21
C ASN A 302 -7.98 -15.23 18.50
N ASP A 303 -8.93 -14.30 18.48
CA ASP A 303 -10.34 -14.52 18.82
C ASP A 303 -11.28 -14.27 17.64
N TYR A 304 -11.43 -15.32 16.83
CA TYR A 304 -12.37 -15.35 15.72
C TYR A 304 -13.84 -15.21 16.15
N SER A 305 -14.20 -15.49 17.40
CA SER A 305 -15.58 -15.38 17.89
C SER A 305 -16.01 -13.93 18.00
N LEU A 306 -15.14 -13.06 18.54
CA LEU A 306 -15.36 -11.62 18.61
C LEU A 306 -15.35 -10.98 17.22
N LEU A 307 -14.48 -11.45 16.32
CA LEU A 307 -14.52 -11.03 14.93
C LEU A 307 -15.86 -11.37 14.28
N MET A 308 -16.38 -12.59 14.49
CA MET A 308 -17.69 -12.97 13.96
C MET A 308 -18.82 -12.08 14.46
N LYS A 309 -18.78 -11.64 15.73
CA LYS A 309 -19.74 -10.64 16.26
C LYS A 309 -19.71 -9.33 15.47
N ILE A 310 -18.52 -8.83 15.09
CA ILE A 310 -18.41 -7.63 14.24
C ILE A 310 -18.97 -7.90 12.84
N ILE A 311 -18.56 -9.01 12.21
CA ILE A 311 -18.98 -9.34 10.83
C ILE A 311 -20.50 -9.46 10.73
N LEU A 312 -21.15 -10.08 11.72
CA LEU A 312 -22.60 -10.25 11.75
C LEU A 312 -23.35 -8.93 12.03
N THR A 313 -22.74 -7.98 12.72
CA THR A 313 -23.35 -6.68 13.05
C THR A 313 -23.12 -5.63 11.98
N CYS A 314 -21.96 -5.63 11.31
CA CYS A 314 -21.56 -4.62 10.33
C CYS A 314 -22.15 -4.88 8.94
N LYS A 315 -23.38 -4.41 8.70
CA LYS A 315 -24.15 -4.70 7.48
C LYS A 315 -23.55 -4.16 6.19
N ASN A 316 -22.69 -3.14 6.28
CA ASN A 316 -22.07 -2.49 5.12
C ASN A 316 -20.59 -2.89 4.93
N LEU A 317 -20.11 -3.92 5.63
CA LEU A 317 -18.74 -4.41 5.54
C LEU A 317 -18.48 -5.10 4.19
N GLU A 318 -17.79 -4.42 3.27
CA GLU A 318 -17.51 -4.91 1.91
C GLU A 318 -16.17 -5.65 1.82
N THR A 319 -15.19 -5.28 2.65
CA THR A 319 -13.85 -5.86 2.62
C THR A 319 -13.45 -6.37 3.99
N LEU A 320 -13.06 -7.64 4.04
CA LEU A 320 -12.43 -8.27 5.19
C LEU A 320 -11.02 -8.70 4.80
N GLU A 321 -10.04 -8.25 5.56
CA GLU A 321 -8.64 -8.59 5.38
C GLU A 321 -8.07 -9.18 6.66
N ILE A 322 -7.44 -10.35 6.55
CA ILE A 322 -6.68 -10.98 7.62
C ILE A 322 -5.29 -11.20 7.08
N THR A 323 -4.30 -10.58 7.70
CA THR A 323 -2.88 -10.76 7.43
C THR A 323 -2.23 -11.29 8.70
N GLN A 324 -1.11 -11.99 8.59
CA GLN A 324 -0.32 -12.38 9.76
C GLN A 324 1.06 -11.71 9.69
N GLN A 325 1.46 -11.06 10.78
CA GLN A 325 2.84 -10.67 11.05
C GLN A 325 3.39 -11.51 12.22
N GLY A 326 4.27 -12.48 11.93
CA GLY A 326 5.03 -13.23 12.94
C GLY A 326 4.66 -14.71 13.09
N ASN A 327 5.52 -15.46 13.80
CA ASN A 327 5.47 -16.93 13.95
C ASN A 327 4.69 -17.37 15.19
N ASN A 328 3.40 -17.03 15.31
CA ASN A 328 2.62 -17.52 16.44
C ASN A 328 1.81 -18.77 16.06
N GLU A 329 2.30 -19.93 16.51
CA GLU A 329 1.80 -21.28 16.23
C GLU A 329 0.46 -21.65 16.91
N LYS A 330 -0.30 -20.70 17.45
CA LYS A 330 -1.53 -21.03 18.18
C LYS A 330 -2.72 -21.10 17.23
N LEU A 331 -3.14 -22.34 16.95
CA LEU A 331 -4.40 -22.68 16.29
C LEU A 331 -5.55 -22.44 17.28
N PHE A 332 -6.37 -21.42 17.03
CA PHE A 332 -7.64 -21.23 17.73
C PHE A 332 -8.78 -21.68 16.83
N ASN A 333 -9.48 -22.72 17.25
CA ASN A 333 -10.68 -23.19 16.56
C ASN A 333 -11.86 -22.28 16.93
N ILE A 334 -12.73 -22.04 15.94
CA ILE A 334 -14.06 -21.50 16.20
C ILE A 334 -14.92 -22.68 16.61
N ASP A 335 -15.69 -22.54 17.69
CA ASP A 335 -16.73 -23.51 18.03
C ASP A 335 -17.72 -23.60 16.86
N ASP A 336 -18.01 -24.82 16.40
CA ASP A 336 -18.90 -25.10 15.26
C ASP A 336 -20.33 -24.53 15.44
N GLU A 337 -20.66 -24.00 16.62
CA GLU A 337 -21.95 -23.39 16.97
C GLU A 337 -22.18 -21.98 16.38
N ILE A 338 -21.17 -21.30 15.81
CA ILE A 338 -21.35 -19.98 15.16
C ILE A 338 -21.86 -20.10 13.70
N ILE A 339 -22.22 -21.31 13.24
CA ILE A 339 -22.81 -21.52 11.92
C ILE A 339 -24.20 -20.86 11.88
N THR A 340 -24.22 -19.64 11.34
CA THR A 340 -25.44 -18.90 11.03
C THR A 340 -25.69 -18.98 9.53
N ASN A 341 -26.96 -19.11 9.12
CA ASN A 341 -27.36 -19.01 7.71
C ASN A 341 -27.49 -17.54 7.25
N GLN A 342 -26.86 -16.61 7.96
CA GLN A 342 -27.00 -15.19 7.70
C GLN A 342 -26.08 -14.77 6.54
N GLU A 343 -26.65 -14.07 5.57
CA GLU A 343 -25.88 -13.48 4.47
C GLU A 343 -25.13 -12.23 4.95
N ILE A 344 -23.89 -12.08 4.47
CA ILE A 344 -23.03 -10.93 4.75
C ILE A 344 -22.68 -10.18 3.46
N SER A 345 -22.37 -8.89 3.59
CA SER A 345 -22.13 -7.98 2.46
C SER A 345 -20.70 -7.99 1.92
N ILE A 346 -19.85 -8.90 2.42
CA ILE A 346 -18.45 -9.02 2.02
C ILE A 346 -18.35 -9.33 0.52
N LYS A 347 -17.64 -8.46 -0.20
CA LYS A 347 -17.32 -8.56 -1.62
C LYS A 347 -15.86 -8.96 -1.85
N TYR A 348 -14.98 -8.56 -0.92
CA TYR A 348 -13.54 -8.78 -1.02
C TYR A 348 -13.07 -9.46 0.26
N PHE A 349 -12.61 -10.71 0.14
CA PHE A 349 -12.05 -11.45 1.27
C PHE A 349 -10.59 -11.78 1.00
N HIS A 350 -9.71 -11.22 1.82
CA HIS A 350 -8.26 -11.41 1.75
C HIS A 350 -7.79 -12.13 3.01
N TYR A 351 -7.25 -13.33 2.86
CA TYR A 351 -6.79 -14.17 3.96
C TYR A 351 -5.32 -14.55 3.75
N HIS A 352 -4.39 -13.74 4.23
CA HIS A 352 -2.95 -13.88 4.04
C HIS A 352 -2.22 -14.38 5.30
N ASP A 353 -2.91 -15.13 6.15
CA ASP A 353 -2.32 -15.93 7.23
C ASP A 353 -1.97 -17.33 6.68
N ILE A 354 -0.78 -17.83 7.02
CA ILE A 354 -0.23 -19.11 6.51
C ILE A 354 -0.66 -20.29 7.40
N ILE A 355 -0.90 -20.07 8.70
CA ILE A 355 -1.30 -21.14 9.63
C ILE A 355 -2.75 -21.54 9.38
N GLY A 356 -3.57 -20.52 9.09
CA GLY A 356 -4.93 -20.70 8.58
C GLY A 356 -5.96 -21.19 9.59
N ASN A 357 -7.17 -20.65 9.49
CA ASN A 357 -8.36 -21.18 10.13
C ASN A 357 -9.35 -21.65 9.05
N GLU A 358 -9.28 -22.93 8.71
CA GLU A 358 -10.09 -23.53 7.65
C GLU A 358 -11.59 -23.31 7.86
N ASN A 359 -12.06 -23.50 9.10
CA ASN A 359 -13.47 -23.36 9.44
C ASN A 359 -13.94 -21.91 9.26
N PHE A 360 -13.16 -20.94 9.73
CA PHE A 360 -13.45 -19.52 9.53
C PHE A 360 -13.60 -19.17 8.05
N ILE A 361 -12.60 -19.53 7.24
CA ILE A 361 -12.60 -19.22 5.80
C ILE A 361 -13.84 -19.81 5.14
N LYS A 362 -14.16 -21.07 5.42
CA LYS A 362 -15.35 -21.74 4.88
C LYS A 362 -16.64 -21.05 5.28
N ILE A 363 -16.77 -20.63 6.55
CA ILE A 363 -17.94 -19.90 7.05
C ILE A 363 -18.11 -18.59 6.28
N ILE A 364 -17.04 -17.78 6.16
CA ILE A 364 -17.09 -16.51 5.44
C ILE A 364 -17.45 -16.71 3.96
N LEU A 365 -16.84 -17.70 3.29
CA LEU A 365 -17.16 -18.01 1.89
C LEU A 365 -18.63 -18.40 1.70
N LYS A 366 -19.19 -19.23 2.58
CA LYS A 366 -20.61 -19.62 2.53
C LYS A 366 -21.53 -18.40 2.71
N MET A 367 -21.26 -17.59 3.74
CA MET A 367 -22.10 -16.44 4.09
C MET A 367 -22.00 -15.30 3.07
N SER A 368 -20.88 -15.17 2.38
CA SER A 368 -20.64 -14.15 1.35
C SER A 368 -20.97 -14.60 -0.08
N SER A 369 -21.42 -15.84 -0.27
CA SER A 369 -21.69 -16.50 -1.57
C SER A 369 -22.36 -15.63 -2.63
N LYS A 370 -23.37 -14.84 -2.26
CA LYS A 370 -24.11 -13.96 -3.19
C LYS A 370 -23.38 -12.66 -3.56
N ASN A 371 -22.45 -12.21 -2.72
CA ASN A 371 -21.80 -10.90 -2.81
C ASN A 371 -20.32 -10.98 -3.18
N LEU A 372 -19.68 -12.12 -2.95
CA LEU A 372 -18.24 -12.29 -3.11
C LEU A 372 -17.80 -12.08 -4.56
N LYS A 373 -16.90 -11.12 -4.77
CA LYS A 373 -16.31 -10.79 -6.07
C LYS A 373 -14.85 -11.20 -6.17
N SER A 374 -14.14 -11.15 -5.05
CA SER A 374 -12.71 -11.44 -4.98
C SER A 374 -12.40 -12.26 -3.74
N PHE A 375 -11.65 -13.35 -3.95
CA PHE A 375 -11.06 -14.13 -2.88
C PHE A 375 -9.55 -14.20 -3.07
N SER A 376 -8.80 -13.93 -2.01
CA SER A 376 -7.36 -14.14 -1.99
C SER A 376 -6.98 -14.88 -0.75
N SER A 377 -6.21 -15.96 -0.88
CA SER A 377 -5.74 -16.72 0.28
C SER A 377 -4.29 -17.18 0.15
N LYS A 378 -3.54 -17.11 1.26
CA LYS A 378 -2.28 -17.82 1.43
C LYS A 378 -2.45 -19.21 2.05
N TYR A 379 -3.65 -19.51 2.53
CA TYR A 379 -4.01 -20.79 3.11
C TYR A 379 -5.19 -21.40 2.35
N ILE A 380 -4.90 -22.43 1.56
CA ILE A 380 -5.90 -23.13 0.76
C ILE A 380 -5.81 -24.63 1.00
N THR A 381 -6.94 -25.25 1.32
CA THR A 381 -7.09 -26.70 1.54
C THR A 381 -8.15 -27.25 0.59
N GLU A 382 -8.21 -28.58 0.44
CA GLU A 382 -9.25 -29.25 -0.36
C GLU A 382 -10.66 -28.84 0.07
N LYS A 383 -10.93 -28.80 1.37
CA LYS A 383 -12.25 -28.41 1.89
C LYS A 383 -12.60 -26.95 1.61
N ILE A 384 -11.63 -26.05 1.54
CA ILE A 384 -11.86 -24.66 1.12
C ILE A 384 -12.20 -24.63 -0.37
N ILE A 385 -11.46 -25.38 -1.20
CA ILE A 385 -11.72 -25.50 -2.64
C ILE A 385 -13.14 -26.03 -2.89
N ASP A 386 -13.54 -27.12 -2.22
CA ASP A 386 -14.89 -27.68 -2.31
C ASP A 386 -15.96 -26.65 -1.91
N THR A 387 -15.69 -25.87 -0.85
CA THR A 387 -16.60 -24.81 -0.41
C THR A 387 -16.70 -23.69 -1.45
N MET A 388 -15.60 -23.32 -2.10
CA MET A 388 -15.64 -22.31 -3.17
C MET A 388 -16.43 -22.81 -4.38
N GLU A 389 -16.24 -24.06 -4.79
CA GLU A 389 -16.94 -24.66 -5.92
C GLU A 389 -18.47 -24.64 -5.72
N LEU A 390 -18.91 -24.93 -4.49
CA LEU A 390 -20.33 -24.97 -4.15
C LEU A 390 -20.95 -23.57 -3.96
N TYR A 391 -20.24 -22.64 -3.32
CA TYR A 391 -20.84 -21.40 -2.82
C TYR A 391 -20.38 -20.15 -3.56
N CYS A 392 -19.28 -20.18 -4.30
CA CYS A 392 -18.64 -18.99 -4.88
C CYS A 392 -18.43 -19.05 -6.42
N PRO A 393 -19.41 -19.51 -7.23
CA PRO A 393 -19.19 -19.71 -8.68
C PRO A 393 -19.01 -18.39 -9.47
N ASN A 394 -19.46 -17.26 -8.91
CA ASN A 394 -19.50 -15.96 -9.61
C ASN A 394 -18.32 -15.05 -9.30
N ILE A 395 -17.26 -15.54 -8.65
CA ILE A 395 -16.09 -14.71 -8.35
C ILE A 395 -15.40 -14.26 -9.65
N THR A 396 -14.88 -13.03 -9.61
CA THR A 396 -14.22 -12.38 -10.75
C THR A 396 -12.72 -12.28 -10.57
N CYS A 397 -12.23 -12.44 -9.34
CA CYS A 397 -10.83 -12.36 -8.98
C CYS A 397 -10.48 -13.47 -7.98
N LEU A 398 -9.44 -14.23 -8.30
CA LEU A 398 -8.91 -15.28 -7.45
C LEU A 398 -7.39 -15.14 -7.33
N ASN A 399 -6.88 -15.11 -6.11
CA ASN A 399 -5.43 -15.10 -5.85
C ASN A 399 -5.06 -16.11 -4.76
N ILE A 400 -4.38 -17.18 -5.15
CA ILE A 400 -4.08 -18.30 -4.26
C ILE A 400 -2.59 -18.61 -4.24
N LEU A 401 -2.07 -18.82 -3.04
CA LEU A 401 -0.80 -19.50 -2.80
C LEU A 401 -1.10 -20.93 -2.38
N MET A 402 -0.40 -21.88 -2.97
CA MET A 402 -0.54 -23.29 -2.62
C MET A 402 0.73 -24.09 -2.87
N ASN A 403 0.77 -25.28 -2.27
CA ASN A 403 1.78 -26.26 -2.62
C ASN A 403 1.47 -26.90 -3.98
N SER A 404 2.47 -27.00 -4.85
CA SER A 404 2.37 -27.54 -6.21
C SER A 404 1.83 -28.98 -6.29
N ASN A 405 1.93 -29.75 -5.20
CA ASN A 405 1.42 -31.12 -5.15
C ASN A 405 -0.11 -31.19 -5.24
N HIS A 406 -0.81 -30.16 -4.77
CA HIS A 406 -2.28 -30.10 -4.72
C HIS A 406 -2.90 -29.33 -5.89
N ILE A 407 -2.11 -28.92 -6.89
CA ILE A 407 -2.58 -28.13 -8.05
C ILE A 407 -3.79 -28.76 -8.75
N LEU A 408 -3.88 -30.09 -8.77
CA LEU A 408 -4.97 -30.80 -9.44
C LEU A 408 -6.32 -30.60 -8.76
N ASN A 409 -6.33 -30.27 -7.47
CA ASN A 409 -7.55 -30.00 -6.74
C ASN A 409 -8.23 -28.72 -7.26
N LEU A 410 -7.48 -27.82 -7.90
CA LEU A 410 -8.05 -26.62 -8.53
C LEU A 410 -8.75 -26.89 -9.86
N ILE A 411 -8.57 -28.06 -10.48
CA ILE A 411 -9.04 -28.28 -11.85
C ILE A 411 -10.55 -28.06 -11.96
N HIS A 412 -11.31 -28.69 -11.05
CA HIS A 412 -12.76 -28.58 -11.02
C HIS A 412 -13.21 -27.15 -10.71
N LEU A 413 -12.69 -26.57 -9.63
CA LEU A 413 -12.96 -25.19 -9.24
C LEU A 413 -12.74 -24.22 -10.41
N ILE A 414 -11.53 -24.18 -10.99
CA ILE A 414 -11.17 -23.22 -12.03
C ILE A 414 -12.04 -23.41 -13.27
N SER A 415 -12.32 -24.65 -13.67
CA SER A 415 -13.17 -24.91 -14.84
C SER A 415 -14.61 -24.41 -14.66
N GLY A 416 -15.12 -24.37 -13.42
CA GLY A 416 -16.47 -23.90 -13.08
C GLY A 416 -16.60 -22.38 -12.91
N LEU A 417 -15.50 -21.62 -12.84
CA LEU A 417 -15.52 -20.17 -12.61
C LEU A 417 -15.72 -19.38 -13.91
N GLU A 418 -16.92 -19.41 -14.45
CA GLU A 418 -17.27 -18.79 -15.75
C GLU A 418 -17.03 -17.28 -15.83
N PHE A 419 -17.03 -16.57 -14.69
CA PHE A 419 -16.88 -15.11 -14.63
C PHE A 419 -15.48 -14.63 -14.18
N LEU A 420 -14.52 -15.55 -14.03
CA LEU A 420 -13.17 -15.22 -13.56
C LEU A 420 -12.41 -14.37 -14.57
N LYS A 421 -12.09 -13.12 -14.19
CA LYS A 421 -11.35 -12.16 -15.03
C LYS A 421 -9.88 -12.02 -14.65
N TYR A 422 -9.59 -12.17 -13.36
CA TYR A 422 -8.26 -12.02 -12.76
C TYR A 422 -7.90 -13.29 -11.99
N PHE A 423 -6.77 -13.90 -12.33
CA PHE A 423 -6.27 -15.07 -11.62
C PHE A 423 -4.78 -14.93 -11.32
N THR A 424 -4.42 -15.11 -10.06
CA THR A 424 -3.04 -15.22 -9.60
C THR A 424 -2.85 -16.58 -8.95
N LEU A 425 -1.82 -17.29 -9.42
CA LEU A 425 -1.40 -18.57 -8.86
C LEU A 425 0.05 -18.45 -8.38
N GLU A 426 0.26 -18.65 -7.09
CA GLU A 426 1.56 -18.75 -6.46
C GLU A 426 1.83 -20.19 -6.02
N LEU A 427 2.99 -20.74 -6.40
CA LEU A 427 3.40 -22.09 -6.01
C LEU A 427 4.68 -22.04 -5.19
N GLU A 428 4.62 -22.54 -3.96
CA GLU A 428 5.74 -22.53 -3.00
C GLU A 428 7.01 -23.19 -3.58
N ASN A 429 6.83 -24.31 -4.27
CA ASN A 429 7.93 -25.18 -4.70
C ASN A 429 8.14 -25.18 -6.23
N GLY A 430 7.58 -24.20 -6.95
CA GLY A 430 7.63 -24.19 -8.42
C GLY A 430 6.66 -25.15 -9.09
N TRP A 431 6.63 -25.18 -10.43
CA TRP A 431 5.92 -26.24 -11.15
C TRP A 431 6.68 -27.57 -11.06
N PRO A 432 6.02 -28.72 -10.81
CA PRO A 432 6.72 -29.99 -10.70
C PRO A 432 7.42 -30.39 -12.00
N LYS A 433 8.72 -30.74 -11.93
CA LYS A 433 9.62 -30.97 -13.09
C LYS A 433 9.21 -32.08 -14.07
N TYR A 434 8.25 -32.95 -13.72
CA TYR A 434 7.87 -34.12 -14.52
C TYR A 434 6.36 -34.18 -14.81
N ARG A 435 5.70 -33.02 -14.91
CA ARG A 435 4.24 -32.92 -15.07
C ARG A 435 3.83 -31.92 -16.16
N ASP A 436 4.54 -31.93 -17.29
CA ASP A 436 4.28 -31.01 -18.43
C ASP A 436 2.88 -31.23 -19.05
N GLU A 437 2.42 -32.48 -19.16
CA GLU A 437 1.05 -32.80 -19.61
C GLU A 437 -0.02 -32.19 -18.70
N ARG A 438 0.25 -32.12 -17.38
CA ARG A 438 -0.67 -31.51 -16.42
C ARG A 438 -0.69 -30.00 -16.52
N LEU A 439 0.41 -29.38 -16.95
CA LEU A 439 0.47 -27.95 -17.21
C LEU A 439 -0.37 -27.58 -18.43
N GLN A 440 -0.33 -28.41 -19.47
CA GLN A 440 -1.21 -28.26 -20.64
C GLN A 440 -2.68 -28.47 -20.28
N LEU A 441 -2.98 -29.48 -19.47
CA LEU A 441 -4.33 -29.68 -18.95
C LEU A 441 -4.80 -28.45 -18.17
N PHE A 442 -3.96 -27.94 -17.27
CA PHE A 442 -4.24 -26.75 -16.49
C PHE A 442 -4.46 -25.51 -17.37
N ALA A 443 -3.66 -25.31 -18.41
CA ALA A 443 -3.85 -24.23 -19.37
C ALA A 443 -5.19 -24.33 -20.11
N ASN A 444 -5.60 -25.55 -20.48
CA ASN A 444 -6.82 -25.80 -21.24
C ASN A 444 -8.12 -25.59 -20.44
N ILE A 445 -8.07 -25.74 -19.12
CA ILE A 445 -9.24 -25.55 -18.25
C ILE A 445 -9.44 -24.10 -17.81
N LEU A 446 -8.51 -23.19 -18.12
CA LEU A 446 -8.63 -21.79 -17.73
C LEU A 446 -9.91 -21.18 -18.35
N PRO A 447 -10.69 -20.42 -17.57
CA PRO A 447 -11.93 -19.82 -18.06
C PRO A 447 -11.72 -18.91 -19.27
N LYS A 448 -12.63 -18.96 -20.24
CA LYS A 448 -12.59 -18.07 -21.41
C LYS A 448 -12.74 -16.59 -21.07
N SER A 449 -13.34 -16.28 -19.92
CA SER A 449 -13.50 -14.93 -19.38
C SER A 449 -12.21 -14.35 -18.79
N LEU A 450 -11.16 -15.17 -18.62
CA LEU A 450 -9.90 -14.76 -18.02
C LEU A 450 -9.17 -13.77 -18.92
N THR A 451 -8.87 -12.58 -18.36
CA THR A 451 -8.18 -11.50 -19.08
C THR A 451 -6.82 -11.17 -18.50
N TYR A 452 -6.60 -11.48 -17.22
CA TYR A 452 -5.38 -11.15 -16.49
C TYR A 452 -4.90 -12.37 -15.70
N LEU A 453 -3.72 -12.88 -16.04
CA LEU A 453 -3.11 -14.04 -15.40
C LEU A 453 -1.76 -13.67 -14.80
N VAL A 454 -1.55 -14.02 -13.53
CA VAL A 454 -0.25 -13.93 -12.86
C VAL A 454 0.22 -15.32 -12.47
N LEU A 455 1.42 -15.68 -12.94
CA LEU A 455 2.12 -16.89 -12.52
C LEU A 455 3.26 -16.49 -11.60
N ASN A 456 3.12 -16.82 -10.32
CA ASN A 456 4.09 -16.53 -9.27
C ASN A 456 4.83 -17.81 -8.85
N PHE A 457 5.57 -18.39 -9.79
CA PHE A 457 6.44 -19.53 -9.55
C PHE A 457 7.41 -19.71 -10.72
N TYR A 458 8.51 -20.42 -10.48
CA TYR A 458 9.46 -20.74 -11.54
C TYR A 458 8.83 -21.68 -12.58
N ILE A 459 8.90 -21.28 -13.85
CA ILE A 459 8.49 -22.03 -15.02
C ILE A 459 9.66 -22.04 -16.01
N THR A 460 9.97 -23.17 -16.64
CA THR A 460 11.05 -23.21 -17.67
C THR A 460 10.57 -22.65 -19.01
N PRO A 461 11.47 -22.25 -19.94
CA PRO A 461 11.05 -21.74 -21.26
C PRO A 461 10.21 -22.76 -22.03
N HIS A 462 10.59 -24.04 -21.95
CA HIS A 462 9.87 -25.15 -22.55
C HIS A 462 8.44 -25.26 -22.01
N GLN A 463 8.28 -25.27 -20.69
CA GLN A 463 6.98 -25.35 -20.03
C GLN A 463 6.11 -24.13 -20.34
N LEU A 464 6.70 -22.93 -20.33
CA LEU A 464 6.01 -21.70 -20.67
C LEU A 464 5.49 -21.74 -22.10
N ASN A 465 6.30 -22.21 -23.06
CA ASN A 465 5.87 -22.35 -24.45
C ASN A 465 4.68 -23.30 -24.59
N PHE A 466 4.70 -24.44 -23.92
CA PHE A 466 3.56 -25.37 -23.91
C PHE A 466 2.32 -24.75 -23.29
N PHE A 467 2.46 -24.09 -22.14
CA PHE A 467 1.38 -23.42 -21.46
C PHE A 467 0.73 -22.34 -22.33
N LEU A 468 1.53 -21.47 -22.95
CA LEU A 468 1.03 -20.36 -23.77
C LEU A 468 0.38 -20.83 -25.07
N LYS A 469 0.88 -21.90 -25.71
CA LYS A 469 0.23 -22.49 -26.89
C LYS A 469 -1.20 -22.93 -26.60
N GLU A 470 -1.44 -23.57 -25.46
CA GLU A 470 -2.79 -23.96 -25.06
C GLU A 470 -3.64 -22.73 -24.65
N CYS A 471 -3.03 -21.75 -23.99
CA CYS A 471 -3.69 -20.49 -23.63
C CYS A 471 -4.09 -19.62 -24.84
N ALA A 472 -3.53 -19.85 -26.04
CA ALA A 472 -3.91 -19.14 -27.27
C ALA A 472 -5.42 -19.22 -27.58
N LYS A 473 -6.10 -20.23 -27.03
CA LYS A 473 -7.57 -20.42 -27.14
C LYS A 473 -8.37 -19.41 -26.30
N ILE A 474 -7.70 -18.70 -25.39
CA ILE A 474 -8.29 -17.74 -24.45
C ILE A 474 -7.77 -16.34 -24.81
N GLN A 475 -8.63 -15.33 -24.73
CA GLN A 475 -8.27 -13.95 -25.04
C GLN A 475 -7.60 -13.25 -23.85
N LEU A 476 -6.43 -13.77 -23.41
CA LEU A 476 -5.66 -13.12 -22.37
C LEU A 476 -5.19 -11.73 -22.84
N HIS A 477 -5.47 -10.71 -22.04
CA HIS A 477 -4.97 -9.35 -22.30
C HIS A 477 -3.61 -9.13 -21.66
N THR A 478 -3.45 -9.58 -20.40
CA THR A 478 -2.21 -9.39 -19.65
C THR A 478 -1.73 -10.71 -19.05
N LEU A 479 -0.47 -11.03 -19.30
CA LEU A 479 0.27 -12.08 -18.59
C LEU A 479 1.36 -11.42 -17.73
N LYS A 480 1.41 -11.78 -16.45
CA LYS A 480 2.47 -11.37 -15.52
C LYS A 480 3.25 -12.58 -15.04
N LEU A 481 4.56 -12.56 -15.23
CA LEU A 481 5.48 -13.58 -14.74
C LEU A 481 6.36 -12.97 -13.64
N MET A 482 6.37 -13.59 -12.46
CA MET A 482 7.07 -13.06 -11.26
C MET A 482 8.44 -13.72 -11.02
N TYR A 483 8.65 -14.91 -11.57
CA TYR A 483 9.90 -15.65 -11.50
C TYR A 483 10.44 -15.78 -12.92
N PHE A 484 11.05 -14.69 -13.38
CA PHE A 484 11.58 -14.54 -14.73
C PHE A 484 13.04 -14.12 -14.65
N ASN A 485 13.93 -14.83 -15.33
CA ASN A 485 15.31 -14.38 -15.51
C ASN A 485 15.41 -13.64 -16.85
N HIS A 486 15.55 -12.32 -16.82
CA HIS A 486 15.65 -11.48 -18.02
C HIS A 486 16.88 -11.77 -18.88
N ASN A 487 17.92 -12.37 -18.29
CA ASN A 487 19.12 -12.78 -19.02
C ASN A 487 18.92 -14.10 -19.78
N ASP A 488 17.80 -14.79 -19.56
CA ASP A 488 17.46 -16.01 -20.28
C ASP A 488 16.72 -15.67 -21.59
N LEU A 489 17.51 -15.55 -22.66
CA LEU A 489 17.03 -15.28 -24.02
C LEU A 489 15.94 -16.25 -24.48
N ASP A 490 15.92 -17.48 -23.95
CA ASP A 490 14.95 -18.51 -24.35
C ASP A 490 13.55 -18.19 -23.83
N HIS A 491 13.43 -17.67 -22.61
CA HIS A 491 12.14 -17.22 -22.07
C HIS A 491 11.59 -16.02 -22.87
N LEU A 492 12.44 -15.03 -23.17
CA LEU A 492 12.06 -13.86 -23.96
C LEU A 492 11.59 -14.28 -25.36
N LYS A 493 12.27 -15.25 -25.98
CA LYS A 493 11.90 -15.75 -27.30
C LYS A 493 10.51 -16.37 -27.31
N VAL A 494 10.19 -17.22 -26.33
CA VAL A 494 8.86 -17.83 -26.18
C VAL A 494 7.77 -16.77 -26.04
N ILE A 495 8.04 -15.71 -25.29
CA ILE A 495 7.06 -14.65 -25.06
C ILE A 495 6.87 -13.77 -26.29
N VAL A 496 7.96 -13.41 -26.98
CA VAL A 496 7.89 -12.64 -28.24
C VAL A 496 7.09 -13.42 -29.28
N ASP A 497 7.31 -14.74 -29.39
CA ASP A 497 6.56 -15.60 -30.30
C ASP A 497 5.05 -15.60 -29.97
N TYR A 498 4.69 -15.50 -28.68
CA TYR A 498 3.29 -15.44 -28.23
C TYR A 498 2.68 -14.02 -28.20
N SER A 499 3.51 -12.97 -28.22
CA SER A 499 3.10 -11.58 -27.98
C SER A 499 2.01 -11.06 -28.92
N ASN A 500 1.92 -11.62 -30.13
CA ASN A 500 0.86 -11.30 -31.10
C ASN A 500 -0.56 -11.63 -30.59
N HIS A 501 -0.68 -12.48 -29.56
CA HIS A 501 -1.95 -12.87 -28.94
C HIS A 501 -2.24 -12.12 -27.64
N LEU A 502 -1.31 -11.30 -27.14
CA LEU A 502 -1.44 -10.54 -25.90
C LEU A 502 -1.54 -9.03 -26.18
N LYS A 503 -2.28 -8.32 -25.33
CA LYS A 503 -2.24 -6.84 -25.33
C LYS A 503 -1.05 -6.31 -24.56
N GLN A 504 -0.65 -7.00 -23.49
CA GLN A 504 0.43 -6.59 -22.61
C GLN A 504 1.10 -7.81 -21.98
N VAL A 505 2.42 -7.76 -21.84
CA VAL A 505 3.18 -8.68 -20.98
C VAL A 505 3.87 -7.85 -19.91
N LYS A 506 3.79 -8.30 -18.66
CA LYS A 506 4.48 -7.68 -17.53
C LYS A 506 5.45 -8.67 -16.92
N PHE A 507 6.62 -8.18 -16.55
CA PHE A 507 7.62 -8.93 -15.84
C PHE A 507 7.84 -8.32 -14.48
N MET A 508 8.05 -9.15 -13.46
CA MET A 508 8.71 -8.71 -12.24
C MET A 508 9.86 -9.67 -11.96
N GLU A 509 11.04 -9.12 -11.76
CA GLU A 509 12.20 -9.88 -11.33
C GLU A 509 12.18 -9.99 -9.81
N ARG A 510 12.04 -11.20 -9.26
CA ARG A 510 12.41 -11.42 -7.87
C ARG A 510 13.92 -11.58 -7.83
N ARG A 511 14.64 -10.49 -7.52
CA ARG A 511 16.06 -10.59 -7.15
C ARG A 511 16.13 -11.61 -6.00
N LEU A 512 16.82 -12.73 -6.22
CA LEU A 512 17.17 -13.63 -5.14
C LEU A 512 17.89 -12.78 -4.09
N TYR A 513 17.31 -12.69 -2.90
CA TYR A 513 17.84 -11.88 -1.80
C TYR A 513 19.22 -12.43 -1.40
N GLU A 514 20.27 -11.81 -1.90
CA GLU A 514 21.42 -11.43 -1.07
C GLU A 514 21.30 -9.92 -0.85
N SER A 515 20.80 -9.53 0.32
CA SER A 515 20.78 -8.16 0.90
C SER A 515 20.19 -7.00 0.06
N GLU A 516 19.19 -6.34 0.67
CA GLU A 516 18.85 -4.91 0.55
C GLU A 516 18.97 -4.20 -0.82
N THR A 517 17.81 -3.96 -1.46
CA THR A 517 17.32 -2.65 -1.98
C THR A 517 16.42 -2.85 -3.21
N ASN A 518 15.18 -2.36 -3.08
CA ASN A 518 14.13 -2.40 -4.11
C ASN A 518 14.30 -1.28 -5.14
N ILE A 519 14.33 -1.62 -6.43
CA ILE A 519 13.93 -0.72 -7.52
C ILE A 519 13.20 -1.59 -8.56
N ASP A 520 11.90 -1.36 -8.73
CA ASP A 520 11.10 -1.85 -9.84
C ASP A 520 11.46 -1.04 -11.10
N GLU A 521 11.96 -1.72 -12.14
CA GLU A 521 12.01 -1.15 -13.49
C GLU A 521 10.88 -1.77 -14.33
N THR A 522 10.00 -0.91 -14.83
CA THR A 522 9.05 -1.25 -15.90
C THR A 522 9.74 -0.91 -17.22
N VAL A 523 9.92 -1.91 -18.08
CA VAL A 523 10.35 -1.68 -19.47
C VAL A 523 9.09 -1.80 -20.33
N ASP A 524 8.71 -0.69 -20.97
CA ASP A 524 7.56 -0.55 -21.88
C ASP A 524 7.72 -1.37 -23.18
#